data_AF-A0A1Z5KTT0-F1
#
_entry.id   AF-A0A1Z5KTT0-F1
#
_cell.length_a   1.000
_cell.length_b   1.000
_cell.length_c   1.000
_cell.angle_alpha   90.00
_cell.angle_beta   90.00
_cell.angle_gamma   90.00
#
_symmetry.space_group_name_H-M   'P 1'
#
loop_
_entity.id
_entity.type
_entity.pdbx_description
1 polymer ?
#
loop_
_entity_poly.entity_id
_entity_poly.type
_entity_poly.pdbx_seq_one_letter_code
_entity_poly.pdbx_strand_id
1 'polypeptide(L)'
;MNCIVQALTHTPLLRDYFLADRHVCQFRDDPAMCLVCEMARLFQEFYSGKSAPHIPYRLLHLVWTHARHLAGYEQQDAHEFFIATLDVLHRHCKGTNGLSNSNPHHCNCIIDQIFTGGLQSDVVCQSCKGVSTTIDPFWDISLD
;
A
#
# COMPACT_ATOMS: atom_id res chain seq x y z
N MET A 1 4.26 0.37 -13.33
CA MET A 1 2.84 0.42 -12.90
C MET A 1 2.05 -0.85 -13.21
N ASN A 2 1.74 -1.17 -14.48
CA ASN A 2 0.74 -2.22 -14.78
C ASN A 2 1.09 -3.58 -14.16
N CYS A 3 2.36 -3.97 -14.16
CA CYS A 3 2.84 -5.18 -13.48
C CYS A 3 2.47 -5.20 -11.99
N ILE A 4 2.62 -4.08 -11.29
CA ILE A 4 2.26 -3.94 -9.87
C ILE A 4 0.75 -4.00 -9.69
N VAL A 5 -0.02 -3.31 -10.52
CA VAL A 5 -1.49 -3.38 -10.45
C VAL A 5 -1.96 -4.82 -10.63
N GLN A 6 -1.42 -5.56 -11.61
CA GLN A 6 -1.74 -6.96 -11.82
C GLN A 6 -1.32 -7.85 -10.64
N ALA A 7 -0.12 -7.62 -10.07
CA ALA A 7 0.33 -8.35 -8.89
C ALA A 7 -0.63 -8.13 -7.70
N LEU A 8 -1.02 -6.88 -7.44
CA LEU A 8 -1.96 -6.53 -6.38
C LEU A 8 -3.35 -7.14 -6.62
N THR A 9 -3.89 -7.08 -7.85
CA THR A 9 -5.21 -7.66 -8.16
C THR A 9 -5.26 -9.17 -8.01
N HIS A 10 -4.12 -9.84 -8.13
CA HIS A 10 -3.99 -11.27 -7.96
C HIS A 10 -3.56 -11.71 -6.55
N THR A 11 -3.35 -10.79 -5.61
CA THR A 11 -3.12 -11.12 -4.19
C THR A 11 -4.46 -11.46 -3.51
N PRO A 12 -4.70 -12.71 -3.07
CA PRO A 12 -6.02 -13.15 -2.60
C PRO A 12 -6.55 -12.35 -1.41
N LEU A 13 -5.69 -11.99 -0.45
CA LEU A 13 -6.09 -11.21 0.73
C LEU A 13 -6.57 -9.80 0.35
N LEU A 14 -5.93 -9.16 -0.64
CA LEU A 14 -6.39 -7.88 -1.16
C LEU A 14 -7.69 -8.03 -1.95
N ARG A 15 -7.79 -9.06 -2.79
CA ARG A 15 -9.02 -9.37 -3.54
C ARG A 15 -10.21 -9.50 -2.61
N ASP A 16 -10.10 -10.34 -1.59
CA ASP A 16 -11.22 -10.63 -0.68
C ASP A 16 -11.57 -9.39 0.15
N TYR A 17 -10.58 -8.55 0.49
CA TYR A 17 -10.82 -7.27 1.16
C TYR A 17 -11.58 -6.27 0.27
N PHE A 18 -11.10 -6.02 -0.95
CA PHE A 18 -11.68 -5.02 -1.85
C PHE A 18 -13.04 -5.45 -2.42
N LEU A 19 -13.26 -6.74 -2.66
CA LEU A 19 -14.56 -7.24 -3.11
C LEU A 19 -15.62 -7.28 -1.99
N ALA A 20 -15.20 -7.27 -0.72
CA ALA A 20 -16.14 -7.19 0.39
C ALA A 20 -16.69 -5.77 0.63
N ASP A 21 -16.13 -4.75 -0.04
CA ASP A 21 -16.59 -3.36 -0.06
C ASP A 21 -16.87 -2.76 1.33
N ARG A 22 -16.01 -3.09 2.32
CA ARG A 22 -16.15 -2.63 3.72
C ARG A 22 -15.43 -1.31 4.01
N HIS A 23 -14.90 -0.63 2.99
CA HIS A 23 -14.15 0.60 3.19
C HIS A 23 -15.09 1.77 3.51
N VAL A 24 -14.89 2.39 4.67
CA VAL A 24 -15.56 3.65 5.03
C VAL A 24 -14.68 4.81 4.59
N CYS A 25 -15.05 5.43 3.47
CA CYS A 25 -14.29 6.51 2.86
C CYS A 25 -14.31 7.78 3.72
N GLN A 26 -13.12 8.36 3.93
CA GLN A 26 -12.96 9.62 4.62
C GLN A 26 -13.19 10.84 3.72
N PHE A 27 -12.95 10.69 2.42
CA PHE A 27 -13.15 11.72 1.42
C PHE A 27 -14.63 11.75 1.02
N ARG A 28 -15.51 12.09 1.97
CA ARG A 28 -16.98 12.05 1.76
C ARG A 28 -17.43 12.97 0.62
N ASP A 29 -16.79 14.13 0.49
CA ASP A 29 -17.12 15.12 -0.53
C ASP A 29 -16.54 14.78 -1.91
N ASP A 30 -15.43 14.02 -1.95
CA ASP A 30 -14.81 13.58 -3.20
C ASP A 30 -14.16 12.19 -3.07
N PRO A 31 -14.94 11.10 -3.20
CA PRO A 31 -14.41 9.74 -3.18
C PRO A 31 -13.39 9.45 -4.28
N ALA A 32 -13.32 10.26 -5.35
CA ALA A 32 -12.33 10.09 -6.41
C ALA A 32 -10.90 10.41 -5.94
N MET A 33 -10.76 11.10 -4.80
CA MET A 33 -9.46 11.34 -4.16
C MET A 33 -9.00 10.16 -3.28
N CYS A 34 -9.86 9.16 -3.06
CA CYS A 34 -9.54 8.01 -2.25
C CYS A 34 -8.99 6.84 -3.09
N LEU A 35 -7.69 6.58 -2.98
CA LEU A 35 -7.07 5.41 -3.60
C LEU A 35 -7.69 4.07 -3.18
N VAL A 36 -8.21 3.94 -1.96
CA VAL A 36 -8.87 2.70 -1.50
C VAL A 36 -10.19 2.48 -2.25
N CYS A 37 -10.98 3.55 -2.45
CA CYS A 37 -12.19 3.50 -3.29
C CYS A 37 -11.86 3.17 -4.75
N GLU A 38 -10.79 3.77 -5.29
CA GLU A 38 -10.36 3.51 -6.66
C GLU A 38 -9.88 2.06 -6.84
N MET A 39 -9.16 1.51 -5.86
CA MET A 39 -8.79 0.09 -5.87
C MET A 39 -10.04 -0.79 -5.77
N ALA A 40 -11.00 -0.50 -4.90
CA ALA A 40 -12.25 -1.26 -4.84
C ALA A 40 -12.97 -1.31 -6.21
N ARG A 41 -13.07 -0.15 -6.88
CA ARG A 41 -13.61 -0.05 -8.24
C ARG A 41 -12.82 -0.88 -9.24
N LEU A 42 -11.49 -0.80 -9.21
CA LEU A 42 -10.60 -1.55 -10.10
C LEU A 42 -10.77 -3.07 -9.92
N PHE A 43 -10.84 -3.56 -8.68
CA PHE A 43 -11.09 -4.96 -8.40
C PHE A 43 -12.48 -5.40 -8.89
N GLN A 44 -13.53 -4.61 -8.61
CA GLN A 44 -14.88 -4.91 -9.11
C GLN A 44 -14.93 -4.98 -10.63
N GLU A 45 -14.26 -4.06 -11.33
CA GLU A 45 -14.19 -4.05 -12.80
C GLU A 45 -13.41 -5.25 -13.33
N PHE A 46 -12.23 -5.53 -12.77
CA PHE A 46 -11.37 -6.64 -13.18
C PHE A 46 -12.07 -8.01 -13.00
N TYR A 47 -12.80 -8.18 -11.90
CA TYR A 47 -13.53 -9.41 -11.59
C TYR A 47 -14.98 -9.42 -12.11
N SER A 48 -15.41 -8.41 -12.89
CA SER A 48 -16.77 -8.33 -13.44
C SER A 48 -17.06 -9.31 -14.59
N GLY A 49 -16.03 -9.97 -15.14
CA GLY A 49 -16.14 -10.84 -16.31
C GLY A 49 -16.16 -10.11 -17.66
N LYS A 50 -16.08 -8.77 -17.67
CA LYS A 50 -15.98 -7.98 -18.91
C LYS A 50 -14.55 -8.06 -19.48
N SER A 51 -14.42 -8.34 -20.78
CA SER A 51 -13.11 -8.45 -21.45
C SER A 51 -12.57 -7.12 -22.00
N ALA A 52 -13.03 -5.98 -21.46
CA ALA A 52 -12.56 -4.68 -21.90
C ALA A 52 -11.23 -4.32 -21.22
N PRO A 53 -10.28 -3.67 -21.93
CA PRO A 53 -9.07 -3.17 -21.29
C PRO A 53 -9.38 -2.16 -20.18
N HIS A 54 -8.77 -2.33 -19.01
CA HIS A 54 -8.88 -1.39 -17.90
C HIS A 54 -7.82 -0.30 -18.02
N ILE A 55 -8.25 0.96 -17.88
CA ILE A 55 -7.35 2.13 -17.90
C ILE A 55 -7.29 2.70 -16.48
N PRO A 56 -6.24 2.38 -15.68
CA PRO A 56 -6.13 2.81 -14.29
C PRO A 56 -5.60 4.25 -14.16
N TYR A 57 -6.13 5.20 -14.95
CA TYR A 57 -5.62 6.57 -15.00
C TYR A 57 -5.82 7.32 -13.68
N ARG A 58 -6.92 7.04 -12.96
CA ARG A 58 -7.20 7.65 -11.64
C ARG A 58 -6.22 7.13 -10.60
N LEU A 59 -6.00 5.81 -10.56
CA LEU A 59 -4.97 5.21 -9.71
C LEU A 59 -3.61 5.86 -9.96
N LEU A 60 -3.20 5.96 -11.23
CA LEU A 60 -1.93 6.60 -11.61
C LEU A 60 -1.87 8.04 -11.10
N HIS A 61 -2.92 8.84 -11.32
CA HIS A 61 -3.00 10.21 -10.86
C HIS A 61 -2.88 10.32 -9.33
N LEU A 62 -3.59 9.47 -8.58
CA LEU A 62 -3.57 9.47 -7.11
C LEU A 62 -2.23 9.04 -6.54
N VAL A 63 -1.51 8.15 -7.20
CA VAL A 63 -0.14 7.80 -6.80
C VAL A 63 0.80 8.98 -7.11
N TRP A 64 0.70 9.59 -8.29
CA TRP A 64 1.54 10.72 -8.70
C TRP A 64 1.38 11.98 -7.85
N THR A 65 0.17 12.28 -7.37
CA THR A 65 -0.04 13.43 -6.47
C THR A 65 0.73 13.29 -5.17
N HIS A 66 0.98 12.05 -4.73
CA HIS A 66 1.75 11.72 -3.54
C HIS A 66 3.23 11.50 -3.81
N ALA A 67 3.56 10.73 -4.85
CA ALA A 67 4.92 10.41 -5.28
C ALA A 67 5.24 11.14 -6.58
N ARG A 68 5.47 12.46 -6.48
CA ARG A 68 5.67 13.33 -7.66
C ARG A 68 6.88 12.95 -8.52
N HIS A 69 7.89 12.31 -7.94
CA HIS A 69 9.07 11.85 -8.69
C HIS A 69 8.73 10.72 -9.67
N LEU A 70 7.66 9.95 -9.41
CA LEU A 70 7.15 8.94 -10.33
C LEU A 70 6.26 9.52 -11.45
N ALA A 71 5.96 10.82 -11.40
CA ALA A 71 5.06 11.46 -12.33
C ALA A 71 5.74 11.76 -13.66
N GLY A 72 5.13 11.35 -14.76
CA GLY A 72 5.66 11.57 -16.11
C GLY A 72 5.45 10.37 -17.02
N TYR A 73 6.03 10.45 -18.21
CA TYR A 73 5.92 9.39 -19.23
C TYR A 73 7.17 8.53 -19.34
N GLU A 74 8.14 8.73 -18.44
CA GLU A 74 9.37 7.96 -18.40
C GLU A 74 9.15 6.59 -17.75
N GLN A 75 10.06 5.66 -18.04
CA GLN A 75 10.08 4.38 -17.33
C GLN A 75 10.50 4.61 -15.88
N GLN A 76 9.83 3.92 -14.97
CA GLN A 76 10.04 4.03 -13.54
C GLN A 76 10.26 2.65 -12.93
N ASP A 77 10.94 2.61 -11.80
CA ASP A 77 11.12 1.39 -11.03
C ASP A 77 9.75 0.85 -10.55
N ALA A 78 9.52 -0.45 -10.76
CA ALA A 78 8.30 -1.10 -10.35
C ALA A 78 8.20 -1.23 -8.81
N HIS A 79 9.32 -1.44 -8.14
CA HIS A 79 9.39 -1.51 -6.68
C HIS A 79 9.08 -0.15 -6.06
N GLU A 80 9.65 0.93 -6.58
CA GLU A 80 9.34 2.29 -6.09
C GLU A 80 7.85 2.62 -6.25
N PHE A 81 7.26 2.25 -7.40
CA PHE A 81 5.81 2.39 -7.62
C PHE A 81 4.98 1.54 -6.64
N PHE A 82 5.43 0.32 -6.32
CA PHE A 82 4.79 -0.56 -5.36
C PHE A 82 4.79 0.04 -3.95
N ILE A 83 5.95 0.47 -3.45
CA ILE A 83 6.07 1.09 -2.13
C ILE A 83 5.24 2.37 -2.05
N ALA A 84 5.28 3.22 -3.07
CA ALA A 84 4.46 4.43 -3.13
C ALA A 84 2.95 4.11 -3.10
N THR A 85 2.51 3.07 -3.81
CA THR A 85 1.10 2.65 -3.83
C THR A 85 0.67 2.13 -2.46
N LEU A 86 1.48 1.30 -1.80
CA LEU A 86 1.20 0.80 -0.45
C LEU A 86 1.11 1.94 0.58
N ASP A 87 2.00 2.94 0.50
CA ASP A 87 1.97 4.09 1.40
C ASP A 87 0.68 4.92 1.26
N VAL A 88 0.25 5.20 0.02
CA VAL A 88 -1.00 5.92 -0.21
C VAL A 88 -2.20 5.11 0.29
N LEU A 89 -2.23 3.79 0.05
CA LEU A 89 -3.28 2.91 0.55
C LEU A 89 -3.33 2.88 2.07
N HIS A 90 -2.18 2.76 2.73
CA HIS A 90 -2.04 2.80 4.19
C HIS A 90 -2.62 4.08 4.76
N ARG A 91 -2.23 5.24 4.21
CA ARG A 91 -2.72 6.55 4.65
C ARG A 91 -4.22 6.70 4.45
N HIS A 92 -4.76 6.24 3.33
CA HIS A 92 -6.19 6.34 3.04
C HIS A 92 -7.06 5.31 3.80
N CYS A 93 -6.47 4.22 4.31
CA CYS A 93 -7.17 3.28 5.21
C CYS A 93 -7.26 3.80 6.65
N LYS A 94 -6.29 4.60 7.09
CA LYS A 94 -6.05 4.93 8.50
C LYS A 94 -7.17 5.63 9.23
N GLY A 95 -8.01 6.41 8.56
CA GLY A 95 -8.95 7.24 9.29
C GLY A 95 -10.35 6.66 9.53
N THR A 96 -10.44 5.33 9.58
CA THR A 96 -11.51 4.65 10.32
C THR A 96 -11.19 4.48 11.81
N ASN A 97 -9.91 4.57 12.20
CA ASN A 97 -9.45 4.41 13.59
C ASN A 97 -8.83 5.70 14.13
N GLY A 98 -9.45 6.85 13.87
CA GLY A 98 -9.16 8.05 14.63
C GLY A 98 -9.56 7.80 16.07
N LEU A 99 -8.64 7.31 16.92
CA LEU A 99 -8.58 7.38 18.40
C LEU A 99 -7.70 6.30 19.04
N SER A 100 -7.06 5.35 18.32
CA SER A 100 -6.11 4.47 19.00
C SER A 100 -4.77 5.20 19.20
N ASN A 101 -4.49 5.56 20.46
CA ASN A 101 -3.15 5.81 21.02
C ASN A 101 -2.17 4.62 20.83
N SER A 102 -2.40 3.76 19.83
CA SER A 102 -1.54 2.66 19.46
C SER A 102 -0.31 3.22 18.78
N ASN A 103 0.84 2.68 19.16
CA ASN A 103 2.18 2.96 18.63
C ASN A 103 2.13 3.47 17.16
N PRO A 104 2.77 4.61 16.81
CA PRO A 104 2.79 5.11 15.43
C PRO A 104 3.33 4.09 14.41
N HIS A 105 4.02 3.06 14.90
CA HIS A 105 4.56 1.93 14.16
C HIS A 105 3.59 0.75 13.95
N HIS A 106 2.34 0.80 14.41
CA HIS A 106 1.36 -0.28 14.24
C HIS A 106 -0.01 0.28 13.85
N CYS A 107 -0.38 0.18 12.57
CA CYS A 107 -1.74 0.41 12.12
C CYS A 107 -2.48 -0.93 11.95
N ASN A 108 -3.78 -0.93 12.22
CA ASN A 108 -4.63 -2.08 11.94
C ASN A 108 -5.27 -2.03 10.53
N CYS A 109 -4.61 -1.38 9.56
CA CYS A 109 -5.13 -1.30 8.20
C CYS A 109 -4.82 -2.58 7.41
N ILE A 110 -5.49 -2.76 6.28
CA ILE A 110 -5.28 -3.94 5.43
C ILE A 110 -3.85 -4.06 4.90
N ILE A 111 -3.17 -2.93 4.67
CA ILE A 111 -1.79 -2.92 4.18
C ILE A 111 -0.85 -3.47 5.26
N ASP A 112 -0.98 -2.98 6.50
CA ASP A 112 -0.16 -3.48 7.61
C ASP A 112 -0.47 -4.95 7.94
N GLN A 113 -1.73 -5.37 7.86
CA GLN A 113 -2.10 -6.76 8.10
C GLN A 113 -1.54 -7.75 7.07
N ILE A 114 -1.34 -7.32 5.82
CA ILE A 114 -0.89 -8.20 4.73
C ILE A 114 0.62 -8.11 4.51
N PHE A 115 1.19 -6.90 4.54
CA PHE A 115 2.55 -6.64 4.07
C PHE A 115 3.54 -6.34 5.19
N THR A 116 3.09 -5.94 6.39
CA THR A 116 4.03 -5.56 7.45
C THR A 116 4.63 -6.76 8.16
N GLY A 117 5.95 -6.90 8.06
CA GLY A 117 6.78 -7.76 8.89
C GLY A 117 7.59 -6.96 9.92
N GLY A 118 8.37 -7.66 10.75
CA GLY A 118 9.34 -7.05 11.69
C GLY A 118 10.75 -7.55 11.42
N LEU A 119 11.68 -6.61 11.17
CA LEU A 119 13.10 -6.89 10.96
C LEU A 119 13.84 -6.61 12.27
N GLN A 120 14.51 -7.64 12.80
CA GLN A 120 15.38 -7.47 13.96
C GLN A 120 16.80 -7.13 13.50
N SER A 121 17.27 -5.94 13.86
CA SER A 121 18.63 -5.45 13.61
C SER A 121 19.44 -5.48 14.89
N ASP A 122 20.42 -6.38 14.96
CA ASP A 122 21.35 -6.50 16.10
C ASP A 122 22.71 -5.89 15.75
N VAL A 123 23.05 -4.78 16.41
CA VAL A 123 24.36 -4.13 16.28
C VAL A 123 25.23 -4.52 17.46
N VAL A 124 26.28 -5.31 17.19
CA VAL A 124 27.23 -5.76 18.21
C VAL A 124 28.45 -4.82 18.24
N CYS A 125 28.66 -4.16 19.38
CA CYS A 125 29.85 -3.35 19.58
C CYS A 125 31.11 -4.24 19.61
N GLN A 126 32.07 -3.99 18.74
CA GLN A 126 33.27 -4.81 18.67
C GLN A 126 34.19 -4.67 19.90
N SER A 127 34.13 -3.53 20.61
CA SER A 127 34.96 -3.23 21.78
C SER A 127 34.38 -3.78 23.09
N CYS A 128 33.12 -3.51 23.40
CA CYS A 128 32.50 -3.92 24.68
C CYS A 128 31.61 -5.16 24.59
N LYS A 129 31.38 -5.70 23.38
CA LYS A 129 30.49 -6.84 23.10
C LYS A 129 29.02 -6.63 23.49
N GLY A 130 28.63 -5.40 23.85
CA GLY A 130 27.22 -5.03 24.02
C GLY A 130 26.46 -5.16 22.71
N VAL A 131 25.21 -5.61 22.80
CA VAL A 131 24.29 -5.79 21.67
C VAL A 131 23.20 -4.74 21.77
N SER A 132 22.99 -3.99 20.69
CA SER A 132 21.85 -3.10 20.52
C SER A 132 20.88 -3.73 19.54
N THR A 133 19.69 -4.08 20.02
CA THR A 133 18.63 -4.69 19.21
C THR A 133 17.55 -3.66 18.90
N THR A 134 17.23 -3.50 17.61
CA THR A 134 16.11 -2.70 17.13
C THR A 134 15.16 -3.59 16.32
N ILE A 135 13.85 -3.41 16.47
CA ILE A 135 12.84 -4.11 15.65
C ILE A 135 12.13 -3.07 14.80
N ASP A 136 12.39 -3.09 13.50
CA ASP A 136 11.85 -2.13 12.54
C ASP A 136 10.76 -2.79 11.67
N PRO A 137 9.60 -2.14 11.48
CA PRO A 137 8.60 -2.64 10.54
C PRO A 137 9.09 -2.50 9.10
N PHE A 138 8.79 -3.48 8.25
CA PHE A 138 9.09 -3.43 6.82
C PHE A 138 7.90 -3.90 5.99
N TRP A 139 7.82 -3.47 4.73
CA TRP A 139 6.81 -3.94 3.76
C TRP A 139 7.36 -4.86 2.67
N ASP A 140 8.67 -4.87 2.51
CA ASP A 140 9.37 -5.66 1.53
C ASP A 140 10.72 -6.15 2.08
N ILE A 141 11.26 -7.20 1.44
CA ILE A 141 12.60 -7.69 1.68
C ILE A 141 13.34 -7.58 0.35
N SER A 142 14.25 -6.62 0.29
CA SER A 142 15.17 -6.49 -0.85
C SER A 142 16.34 -7.46 -0.65
N LEU A 143 16.58 -8.31 -1.66
CA LEU A 143 17.65 -9.31 -1.67
C LEU A 143 18.77 -8.85 -2.61
N ASP A 144 20.03 -9.04 -2.19
CA ASP A 144 21.22 -8.81 -3.01
C ASP A 144 21.51 -9.95 -4.00
#